data_AF-A0A392PCX3-F1
#
_entry.id   AF-A0A392PCX3-F1
#
_cell.length_a   1.000
_cell.length_b   1.000
_cell.length_c   1.000
_cell.angle_alpha   90.00
_cell.angle_beta   90.00
_cell.angle_gamma   90.00
#
_symmetry.space_group_name_H-M   'P 1'
#
loop_
_entity.id
_entity.type
_entity.pdbx_description
1 polymer ?
#
loop_
_entity_poly.entity_id
_entity_poly.type
_entity_poly.pdbx_seq_one_letter_code
_entity_poly.pdbx_strand_id
1 'polypeptide(L)'
;MYLRCFTYEHPKGWMKALPLAEFWYNTAYHLSLGMTPFKALYGRDPPALTRQPYSIEDPAKVREQLANRDTLLAKLKVILTRAQQVMKRQADKKRVEVSFQIGDE
;
A
#
# COMPACT_ATOMS: atom_id res chain seq x y z
N MET A 1 -9.38 -5.85 1.89
CA MET A 1 -10.15 -4.63 1.53
C MET A 1 -9.45 -3.80 0.45
N TYR A 2 -8.14 -3.55 0.58
CA TYR A 2 -7.32 -2.79 -0.37
C TYR A 2 -7.53 -3.15 -1.86
N LEU A 3 -7.28 -4.40 -2.25
CA LEU A 3 -7.37 -4.79 -3.67
C LEU A 3 -8.78 -4.62 -4.24
N ARG A 4 -9.83 -4.89 -3.46
CA ARG A 4 -11.22 -4.71 -3.88
C ARG A 4 -11.56 -3.23 -4.14
N CYS A 5 -11.11 -2.33 -3.27
CA CYS A 5 -11.29 -0.89 -3.49
C CYS A 5 -10.53 -0.43 -4.75
N PHE A 6 -9.33 -0.96 -4.97
CA PHE A 6 -8.54 -0.65 -6.15
C PHE A 6 -9.19 -1.14 -7.45
N THR A 7 -9.64 -2.39 -7.50
CA THR A 7 -10.31 -2.95 -8.69
C THR A 7 -11.64 -2.26 -8.99
N TYR A 8 -12.33 -1.78 -7.96
CA TYR A 8 -13.59 -1.03 -8.12
C TYR A 8 -13.38 0.34 -8.79
N GLU A 9 -12.30 1.05 -8.45
CA GLU A 9 -11.97 2.35 -9.06
C GLU A 9 -11.41 2.23 -10.49
N HIS A 10 -10.88 1.06 -10.87
CA HIS A 10 -10.25 0.82 -12.17
C HIS A 10 -10.78 -0.43 -12.92
N PRO A 11 -12.10 -0.55 -13.18
CA PRO A 11 -12.71 -1.81 -13.62
C PRO A 11 -12.23 -2.31 -15.00
N LYS A 12 -11.84 -1.42 -15.91
CA LYS A 12 -11.37 -1.79 -17.27
C LYS A 12 -9.85 -1.97 -17.39
N GLY A 13 -9.08 -1.65 -16.35
CA GLY A 13 -7.61 -1.59 -16.39
C GLY A 13 -6.90 -2.20 -15.18
N TRP A 14 -7.66 -2.73 -14.20
CA TRP A 14 -7.11 -3.22 -12.94
C TRP A 14 -6.03 -4.29 -13.14
N MET A 15 -6.16 -5.17 -14.14
CA MET A 15 -5.21 -6.24 -14.40
C MET A 15 -3.82 -5.70 -14.77
N LYS A 16 -3.76 -4.63 -15.58
CA LYS A 16 -2.48 -3.98 -15.95
C LYS A 16 -1.81 -3.29 -14.76
N ALA A 17 -2.60 -2.87 -13.79
CA ALA A 17 -2.12 -2.18 -12.60
C ALA A 17 -1.92 -3.10 -11.39
N LEU A 18 -2.28 -4.38 -11.50
CA LEU A 18 -2.17 -5.38 -10.44
C LEU A 18 -0.71 -5.56 -9.96
N PRO A 19 0.30 -5.69 -10.84
CA PRO A 19 1.69 -5.82 -10.38
C PRO A 19 2.15 -4.60 -9.57
N LEU A 20 1.68 -3.40 -9.95
CA LEU A 20 2.02 -2.17 -9.24
C LEU A 20 1.31 -2.12 -7.88
N ALA A 21 0.04 -2.49 -7.81
CA ALA A 21 -0.71 -2.56 -6.56
C ALA A 21 -0.10 -3.57 -5.57
N GLU A 22 0.29 -4.75 -6.07
CA GLU A 22 0.96 -5.78 -5.28
C GLU A 22 2.31 -5.29 -4.75
N PHE A 23 3.14 -4.73 -5.64
CA PHE A 23 4.42 -4.15 -5.24
C PHE A 23 4.23 -3.11 -4.14
N TRP A 24 3.30 -2.17 -4.31
CA TRP A 24 3.02 -1.13 -3.32
C TRP A 24 2.58 -1.68 -1.98
N TYR A 25 1.70 -2.67 -1.98
CA TYR A 25 1.26 -3.32 -0.75
C TYR A 25 2.42 -3.99 -0.02
N ASN A 26 3.27 -4.71 -0.76
CA ASN A 26 4.39 -5.46 -0.19
C ASN A 26 5.51 -4.56 0.35
N THR A 27 5.74 -3.39 -0.26
CA THR A 27 6.79 -2.46 0.18
C THR A 27 6.30 -1.39 1.16
N ALA A 28 4.99 -1.22 1.34
CA ALA A 28 4.45 -0.25 2.29
C ALA A 28 4.56 -0.75 3.74
N TYR A 29 4.80 0.17 4.66
CA TYR A 29 4.86 -0.14 6.09
C TYR A 29 3.49 -0.57 6.61
N HIS A 30 3.46 -1.70 7.32
CA HIS A 30 2.25 -2.25 7.89
C HIS A 30 2.27 -2.11 9.42
N LEU A 31 1.44 -1.21 9.95
CA LEU A 31 1.41 -0.86 11.38
C LEU A 31 1.27 -2.08 12.30
N SER A 32 0.39 -3.03 11.97
CA SER A 32 0.19 -4.23 12.79
C SER A 32 1.37 -5.21 12.78
N LEU A 33 2.20 -5.19 11.72
CA LEU A 33 3.38 -6.04 11.62
C LEU A 33 4.64 -5.34 12.16
N GLY A 34 4.61 -4.02 12.34
CA GLY A 34 5.81 -3.23 12.67
C GLY A 34 6.84 -3.18 11.53
N MET A 35 6.51 -3.67 10.34
CA MET A 35 7.40 -3.75 9.18
C MET A 35 6.63 -3.86 7.87
N THR A 36 7.33 -3.93 6.74
CA THR A 36 6.71 -4.18 5.44
C THR A 36 6.41 -5.68 5.27
N PRO A 37 5.33 -6.07 4.56
CA PRO A 37 5.08 -7.48 4.26
C PRO A 37 6.25 -8.14 3.52
N PHE A 38 6.96 -7.39 2.66
CA PHE A 38 8.18 -7.85 2.01
C PHE A 38 9.27 -8.22 3.04
N LYS A 39 9.51 -7.36 4.03
CA LYS A 39 10.49 -7.62 5.08
C LYS A 39 10.09 -8.81 5.94
N ALA A 40 8.80 -8.94 6.26
CA ALA A 40 8.30 -10.09 7.00
C ALA A 40 8.51 -11.41 6.24
N LEU A 41 8.38 -11.41 4.91
CA LEU A 41 8.53 -12.59 4.08
C LEU A 41 10.00 -12.94 3.79
N TYR A 42 10.83 -11.94 3.49
CA TYR A 42 12.21 -12.15 2.99
C TYR A 42 13.31 -11.81 4.00
N GLY A 43 12.96 -11.27 5.17
CA GLY A 43 13.92 -10.89 6.22
C GLY A 43 14.81 -9.67 5.89
N ARG A 44 14.61 -9.02 4.75
CA ARG A 44 15.39 -7.85 4.31
C ARG A 44 14.48 -6.70 3.87
N ASP A 45 14.99 -5.48 3.90
CA ASP A 45 14.23 -4.33 3.45
C ASP A 45 13.93 -4.40 1.94
N PRO A 46 12.76 -3.91 1.50
CA PRO A 46 12.40 -3.90 0.09
C PRO A 46 13.37 -3.02 -0.71
N PRO A 47 13.63 -3.36 -2.00
CA PRO A 47 14.45 -2.52 -2.86
C PRO A 47 13.87 -1.11 -2.94
N ALA A 48 14.72 -0.09 -2.75
CA ALA A 48 14.30 1.29 -2.89
C ALA A 48 13.89 1.54 -4.35
N LEU A 49 12.65 1.99 -4.58
CA LEU A 49 12.26 2.53 -5.87
C LEU A 49 12.98 3.87 -6.06
N THR A 50 14.04 3.89 -6.86
CA THR A 50 14.57 5.14 -7.40
C THR A 50 13.50 5.78 -8.28
N ARG A 51 12.81 6.78 -7.73
CA ARG A 51 11.92 7.65 -8.50
C ARG A 51 12.80 8.52 -9.39
N GLN A 52 13.11 8.03 -10.59
CA GLN A 52 13.71 8.91 -11.59
C GLN A 52 12.65 9.94 -11.99
N PRO A 53 12.89 11.25 -11.80
CA PRO A 53 12.04 12.27 -12.40
C PRO A 53 12.14 12.13 -13.91
N TYR A 54 11.02 12.33 -14.61
CA TYR A 54 11.05 12.36 -16.07
C TYR A 54 11.89 13.57 -16.51
N SER A 55 12.75 13.38 -17.52
CA SER A 55 13.47 14.46 -18.17
C SER A 55 12.61 15.07 -19.27
N ILE A 56 12.84 16.35 -19.59
CA ILE A 56 12.24 16.99 -20.76
C ILE A 56 12.71 16.28 -22.05
N GLU A 57 13.90 15.69 -22.01
CA GLU A 57 14.53 14.94 -23.11
C GLU A 57 13.92 13.55 -23.33
N ASP A 58 13.11 13.05 -22.39
CA ASP A 58 12.46 11.75 -22.55
C ASP A 58 11.44 11.76 -23.70
N PRO A 59 11.34 10.67 -24.48
CA PRO A 59 10.30 10.53 -25.50
C PRO A 59 8.91 10.79 -24.92
N ALA A 60 8.04 11.46 -25.70
CA ALA A 60 6.71 11.88 -25.21
C ALA A 60 5.90 10.74 -24.57
N LYS A 61 5.98 9.54 -25.16
CA LYS A 61 5.33 8.32 -24.65
C LYS A 61 5.87 7.88 -23.28
N VAL A 62 7.19 8.01 -23.05
CA VAL A 62 7.82 7.69 -21.76
C VAL A 62 7.36 8.66 -20.68
N ARG A 63 7.30 9.96 -21.00
CA ARG A 63 6.77 10.98 -20.07
C ARG A 63 5.32 10.72 -19.70
N GLU A 64 4.48 10.38 -20.67
CA GLU A 64 3.07 10.02 -20.43
C GLU A 64 2.95 8.78 -19.53
N GLN A 65 3.76 7.74 -19.77
CA GLN A 65 3.76 6.54 -18.94
C GLN A 65 4.22 6.82 -17.50
N LEU A 66 5.25 7.65 -17.31
CA LEU A 66 5.73 8.04 -15.99
C LEU A 66 4.69 8.89 -15.23
N ALA A 67 4.01 9.83 -15.90
CA ALA A 67 2.92 10.60 -15.30
C ALA A 67 1.72 9.71 -14.92
N ASN A 68 1.35 8.76 -15.80
CA ASN A 68 0.28 7.80 -15.52
C ASN A 68 0.65 6.87 -14.36
N ARG A 69 1.91 6.46 -14.25
CA ARG A 69 2.41 5.72 -13.09
C ARG A 69 2.23 6.56 -11.83
N ASP A 70 2.78 7.77 -11.79
CA ASP A 70 2.79 8.58 -10.57
C ASP A 70 1.39 8.95 -10.07
N THR A 71 0.45 9.21 -10.99
CA THR A 71 -0.97 9.42 -10.64
C THR A 71 -1.60 8.16 -10.06
N LEU A 72 -1.31 6.99 -10.62
CA LEU A 72 -1.75 5.70 -10.08
C LEU A 72 -1.15 5.44 -8.69
N LEU A 73 0.13 5.80 -8.47
CA LEU A 73 0.78 5.66 -7.16
C LEU A 73 0.11 6.49 -6.08
N ALA A 74 -0.21 7.75 -6.39
CA ALA A 74 -0.92 8.63 -5.47
C ALA A 74 -2.28 8.01 -5.07
N LYS A 75 -3.03 7.47 -6.04
CA LYS A 75 -4.31 6.79 -5.77
C LYS A 75 -4.15 5.56 -4.90
N LEU A 76 -3.21 4.67 -5.24
CA LEU A 76 -2.94 3.44 -4.48
C LEU A 76 -2.62 3.75 -3.01
N LYS A 77 -1.85 4.82 -2.74
CA LYS A 77 -1.53 5.27 -1.37
C LYS A 77 -2.77 5.68 -0.59
N VAL A 78 -3.68 6.42 -1.21
CA VAL A 78 -4.95 6.85 -0.59
C VAL A 78 -5.83 5.65 -0.29
N ILE A 79 -6.00 4.74 -1.26
CA ILE A 79 -6.80 3.52 -1.11
C ILE A 79 -6.26 2.64 0.00
N LEU A 80 -4.93 2.45 0.08
CA LEU A 80 -4.29 1.68 1.12
C LEU A 80 -4.53 2.27 2.51
N THR A 81 -4.33 3.58 2.65
CA THR A 81 -4.55 4.29 3.91
C THR A 81 -6.00 4.15 4.37
N ARG A 82 -6.96 4.35 3.46
CA ARG A 82 -8.39 4.20 3.77
C ARG A 82 -8.74 2.77 4.18
N ALA A 83 -8.19 1.77 3.47
CA ALA A 83 -8.41 0.37 3.81
C ALA A 83 -7.86 0.04 5.21
N GLN A 84 -6.65 0.51 5.53
CA GLN A 84 -6.05 0.33 6.87
C GLN A 84 -6.90 0.99 7.96
N GLN A 85 -7.40 2.21 7.74
CA GLN A 85 -8.28 2.89 8.69
C GLN A 85 -9.57 2.13 8.95
N VAL A 86 -10.20 1.57 7.90
CA VAL A 86 -11.42 0.77 8.06
C VAL A 86 -11.12 -0.52 8.82
N MET A 87 -10.04 -1.21 8.49
CA MET A 87 -9.62 -2.43 9.20
C MET A 87 -9.33 -2.14 10.68
N LYS A 88 -8.63 -1.03 10.97
CA LYS A 88 -8.38 -0.57 12.34
C LYS A 88 -9.68 -0.32 13.10
N ARG A 89 -10.60 0.49 12.54
CA ARG A 89 -11.91 0.78 13.17
C ARG A 89 -12.70 -0.49 13.48
N GLN A 90 -12.69 -1.48 12.59
CA GLN A 90 -13.42 -2.73 12.83
C GLN A 90 -12.74 -3.61 13.88
N ALA A 91 -11.41 -3.62 13.94
CA ALA A 91 -10.67 -4.32 14.98
C ALA A 91 -10.88 -3.67 16.36
N ASP A 92 -10.79 -2.34 16.43
CA ASP A 92 -10.92 -1.57 17.67
C ASP A 92 -12.31 -1.70 18.30
N LYS A 93 -13.38 -1.88 17.51
CA LYS A 93 -14.74 -2.14 18.03
C LYS A 93 -14.84 -3.33 18.98
N LYS A 94 -13.96 -4.33 18.82
CA LYS A 94 -13.95 -5.54 19.65
C LYS A 94 -12.85 -5.54 20.70
N ARG A 95 -11.98 -4.52 20.71
CA ARG A 95 -10.92 -4.40 21.70
C ARG A 95 -11.45 -3.61 22.89
N VAL A 96 -11.32 -4.20 24.06
CA VAL A 96 -11.55 -3.52 25.34
C VAL A 96 -10.16 -3.23 25.91
N GLU A 97 -9.99 -2.02 26.43
CA GLU A 97 -8.77 -1.68 27.16
C GLU A 97 -8.82 -2.41 28.51
N VAL A 98 -7.94 -3.38 28.70
CA VAL A 98 -7.86 -4.16 29.94
C VAL A 98 -6.50 -3.87 30.57
N SER A 99 -6.53 -3.31 31.77
CA SER A 99 -5.35 -3.19 32.63
C SER A 99 -5.30 -4.39 33.57
N PHE A 100 -4.27 -5.21 33.42
CA PHE A 100 -4.01 -6.33 34.33
C PHE A 100 -3.14 -5.85 35.50
N GLN A 101 -3.49 -6.24 36.72
CA GLN A 101 -2.59 -6.14 37.85
C GLN A 101 -1.76 -7.42 38.01
N ILE A 102 -0.66 -7.32 38.75
CA ILE A 102 0.16 -8.49 39.08
C ILE A 102 -0.72 -9.45 39.90
N GLY A 103 -1.05 -10.61 39.34
CA GLY A 103 -1.88 -11.64 39.98
C GLY A 103 -3.27 -11.85 39.38
N ASP A 104 -3.67 -11.09 38.35
CA ASP A 104 -4.87 -11.37 37.57
C ASP A 104 -4.57 -12.51 36.55
N GLU A 105 -5.11 -13.70 36.79
CA GLU A 105 -5.19 -14.84 35.84
C GLU A 105 -6.63 -15.12 35.41
#